data_AF-A0A847J717-F1
#
_entry.id   AF-A0A847J717-F1
#
_cell.length_a   1.000
_cell.length_b   1.000
_cell.length_c   1.000
_cell.angle_alpha   90.00
_cell.angle_beta   90.00
_cell.angle_gamma   90.00
#
_symmetry.space_group_name_H-M   'P 1'
#
loop_
_entity.id
_entity.type
_entity.pdbx_description
1 polymer ?
#
loop_
_entity_poly.entity_id
_entity_poly.type
_entity_poly.pdbx_seq_one_letter_code
_entity_poly.pdbx_strand_id
1 'polypeptide(L)' 'MDIQFAEKIQLLFDTSLKGYRYIWMQLKRQYHLSINPKTILWYMRLLGLKSLIRKKHLISCTRQEINKKARKV' A
#
# COMPACT_ATOMS: atom_id res chain seq x y z
N MET A 1 -21.59 7.72 7.14
CA MET A 1 -20.55 6.76 6.67
C MET A 1 -21.27 5.65 5.96
N ASP A 2 -20.91 5.38 4.69
CA ASP A 2 -21.55 4.29 3.94
C ASP A 2 -20.95 2.97 4.42
N ILE A 3 -21.67 2.26 5.30
CA ILE A 3 -21.17 1.06 6.00
C ILE A 3 -20.79 -0.04 4.99
N GLN A 4 -21.64 -0.24 3.97
CA GLN A 4 -21.40 -1.20 2.89
C GLN A 4 -20.14 -0.88 2.07
N PHE A 5 -19.76 0.38 1.96
CA PHE A 5 -18.55 0.77 1.24
C PHE A 5 -17.29 0.50 2.06
N ALA A 6 -17.34 0.77 3.37
CA ALA A 6 -16.26 0.47 4.29
C ALA A 6 -15.95 -1.04 4.34
N GLU A 7 -16.98 -1.89 4.37
CA GLU A 7 -16.85 -3.34 4.33
C GLU A 7 -16.16 -3.83 3.05
N LYS A 8 -16.50 -3.28 1.88
CA LYS A 8 -15.84 -3.62 0.61
C LYS A 8 -14.35 -3.24 0.62
N ILE A 9 -14.01 -2.09 1.19
CA ILE A 9 -12.60 -1.66 1.33
C ILE A 9 -11.85 -2.63 2.24
N GLN A 10 -12.46 -3.01 3.36
CA GLN A 10 -11.85 -3.92 4.33
C GLN A 10 -11.63 -5.31 3.72
N LEU A 11 -12.63 -5.86 3.03
CA LEU A 11 -12.53 -7.14 2.32
C LEU A 11 -11.41 -7.13 1.25
N LEU A 12 -11.30 -6.05 0.46
CA LEU A 12 -10.23 -5.89 -0.54
C LEU A 12 -8.84 -5.72 0.09
N PHE A 13 -8.78 -5.11 1.26
CA PHE A 13 -7.55 -4.97 2.01
C PHE A 13 -7.10 -6.30 2.59
N ASP A 14 -7.99 -7.05 3.23
CA ASP A 14 -7.67 -8.35 3.86
C ASP A 14 -7.22 -9.39 2.82
N THR A 15 -7.79 -9.35 1.62
CA THR A 15 -7.40 -10.24 0.52
C THR A 15 -6.03 -9.97 -0.09
N SER A 16 -5.50 -8.74 -0.01
CA SER A 16 -4.28 -8.37 -0.76
C SER A 16 -3.23 -7.59 0.01
N LEU A 17 -3.53 -7.16 1.24
CA LEU A 17 -2.73 -6.30 2.13
C LEU A 17 -2.04 -5.13 1.40
N LYS A 18 -2.69 -4.59 0.38
CA LYS A 18 -2.18 -3.52 -0.49
C LYS A 18 -2.76 -2.17 -0.10
N GLY A 19 -2.09 -1.10 -0.54
CA GLY A 19 -2.52 0.27 -0.25
C GLY A 19 -3.67 0.78 -1.11
N TYR A 20 -4.12 1.99 -0.77
CA TYR A 20 -5.31 2.64 -1.33
C TYR A 20 -5.34 2.70 -2.86
N ARG A 21 -4.18 2.86 -3.52
CA ARG A 21 -4.09 2.90 -4.99
C ARG A 21 -4.52 1.58 -5.62
N TYR A 22 -4.16 0.45 -5.02
CA TYR A 22 -4.58 -0.86 -5.48
C TYR A 22 -6.07 -1.08 -5.24
N ILE A 23 -6.55 -0.75 -4.04
CA ILE A 23 -7.98 -0.88 -3.68
C ILE A 23 -8.84 -0.02 -4.62
N TRP A 24 -8.42 1.21 -4.92
CA TRP A 24 -9.10 2.06 -5.89
C TRP A 24 -9.22 1.43 -7.28
N MET A 25 -8.14 0.84 -7.78
CA MET A 25 -8.17 0.14 -9.05
C MET A 25 -9.09 -1.08 -9.02
N GLN A 26 -9.11 -1.84 -7.91
CA GLN A 26 -10.00 -2.99 -7.78
C GLN A 26 -11.47 -2.60 -7.66
N LEU A 27 -11.77 -1.54 -6.91
CA LEU A 27 -13.13 -0.99 -6.82
C LEU A 27 -13.66 -0.57 -8.20
N LYS A 28 -12.80 0.05 -9.02
CA LYS A 28 -13.15 0.42 -10.39
C LYS A 28 -13.35 -0.80 -11.30
N ARG A 29 -12.57 -1.87 -11.13
CA ARG A 29 -12.63 -3.08 -11.96
C ARG A 29 -13.81 -4.00 -11.63
N GLN A 30 -14.06 -4.23 -10.34
CA GLN A 30 -15.05 -5.21 -9.89
C GLN A 30 -16.44 -4.59 -9.72
N TYR A 31 -16.51 -3.35 -9.25
CA TYR A 31 -17.76 -2.71 -8.87
C TYR A 31 -18.12 -1.52 -9.77
N HIS A 32 -17.30 -1.22 -10.79
CA HIS A 32 -17.46 -0.07 -11.69
C HIS A 32 -17.61 1.29 -10.96
N LEU A 33 -17.08 1.38 -9.74
CA LEU A 33 -17.17 2.58 -8.92
C LEU A 33 -16.10 3.58 -9.32
N SER A 34 -16.52 4.75 -9.81
CA SER A 34 -15.63 5.87 -10.11
C SER A 34 -15.55 6.82 -8.91
N ILE A 35 -14.71 6.45 -7.94
CA ILE A 35 -14.55 7.19 -6.69
C ILE A 35 -13.19 7.91 -6.69
N ASN A 36 -13.10 9.08 -6.04
CA ASN A 36 -11.84 9.79 -5.88
C ASN A 36 -10.85 8.94 -5.03
N PRO A 37 -9.61 8.70 -5.48
CA PRO A 37 -8.62 7.97 -4.69
C PRO A 37 -8.39 8.53 -3.27
N LYS A 38 -8.56 9.85 -3.08
CA LYS A 38 -8.41 10.51 -1.78
C LYS A 38 -9.49 10.09 -0.79
N THR A 39 -10.72 9.81 -1.23
CA THR A 39 -11.78 9.36 -0.32
C THR A 39 -11.46 7.96 0.19
N ILE A 40 -10.95 7.06 -0.67
CA ILE A 40 -10.51 5.72 -0.25
C ILE A 40 -9.39 5.81 0.79
N LEU A 41 -8.41 6.71 0.59
CA LEU A 41 -7.37 6.95 1.59
C LEU A 41 -7.96 7.41 2.92
N TRP A 42 -8.98 8.27 2.90
CA TRP A 42 -9.66 8.73 4.11
C TRP A 42 -10.42 7.58 4.80
N TYR A 43 -11.15 6.75 4.05
CA TYR A 43 -11.82 5.55 4.57
C TYR A 43 -10.83 4.57 5.19
N MET A 44 -9.70 4.29 4.52
CA MET A 44 -8.66 3.42 5.07
C MET A 44 -8.08 3.97 6.38
N ARG A 45 -7.85 5.29 6.47
CA ARG A 45 -7.38 5.92 7.72
C ARG A 45 -8.40 5.81 8.83
N LEU A 46 -9.68 6.01 8.52
CA LEU A 46 -10.78 5.92 9.49
C LEU A 46 -10.95 4.48 10.01
N LEU A 47 -10.71 3.48 9.15
CA LEU A 47 -10.71 2.05 9.52
C LEU A 47 -9.39 1.59 10.17
N GLY A 48 -8.38 2.46 10.31
CA GLY A 48 -7.07 2.08 10.85
C GLY A 48 -6.22 1.19 9.92
N LEU A 49 -6.61 1.02 8.66
CA LEU A 49 -5.92 0.18 7.68
C LEU A 49 -4.63 0.86 7.21
N LYS A 50 -3.49 0.29 7.60
CA LYS A 50 -2.18 0.73 7.11
C LYS A 50 -1.66 -0.26 6.07
N SER A 51 -1.45 0.23 4.85
CA SER A 51 -0.70 -0.53 3.86
C SER A 51 0.69 -0.84 4.39
N LEU A 52 1.19 -2.05 4.12
CA LEU A 52 2.59 -2.37 4.35
C LEU A 52 3.46 -1.33 3.62
N ILE A 53 4.15 -0.49 4.41
CA ILE A 53 5.18 0.40 3.88
C ILE A 53 6.21 -0.52 3.23
N ARG A 54 6.48 -0.32 1.94
CA ARG A 54 7.44 -1.12 1.19
C ARG A 54 8.76 -1.11 1.95
N LYS A 55 9.08 -2.19 2.66
CA LYS A 55 10.39 -2.37 3.27
C LYS A 55 11.37 -2.36 2.09
N LYS A 56 12.23 -1.33 2.01
CA LYS A 56 13.35 -1.38 1.07
C LYS A 56 14.17 -2.60 1.46
N HIS A 57 14.22 -3.59 0.59
CA HIS A 57 15.21 -4.66 0.70
C HIS A 57 16.57 -4.00 0.46
N LEU A 58 17.31 -3.74 1.54
CA LEU A 58 18.74 -3.45 1.46
C LEU A 58 19.39 -4.77 1.03
N ILE A 59 19.60 -4.97 -0.27
CA ILE A 59 20.14 -6.22 -0.81
C ILE A 59 21.62 -6.38 -0.46
N SER A 60 22.36 -5.29 -0.23
CA SER A 60 23.75 -5.36 0.24
C SER A 60 24.25 -3.95 0.53
N CYS A 61 24.61 -3.68 1.78
CA CYS A 61 25.95 -3.25 2.14
C CYS A 61 25.92 -2.79 3.61
N THR A 62 26.56 -3.55 4.50
CA THR A 62 27.06 -2.92 5.73
C THR A 62 28.03 -1.80 5.35
N ARG A 63 28.24 -0.80 6.21
CA ARG A 63 29.22 0.28 5.94
C ARG A 63 30.60 -0.27 5.52
N GLN A 64 30.95 -1.45 6.03
CA GLN A 64 32.18 -2.17 5.67
C GLN A 64 32.21 -2.63 4.20
N GLU A 65 31.09 -3.10 3.65
CA GLU A 65 31.00 -3.57 2.25
C GLU A 65 31.05 -2.40 1.25
N ILE A 66 30.47 -1.24 1.59
CA ILE A 66 30.63 0.01 0.82
C ILE A 66 32.09 0.44 0.79
N ASN A 67 32.76 0.47 1.95
CA ASN A 67 34.16 0.86 2.05
C ASN A 67 35.10 -0.13 1.34
N LYS A 68 34.82 -1.44 1.37
CA LYS A 68 35.57 -2.44 0.59
C LYS A 68 35.42 -2.22 -0.92
N LYS A 69 34.21 -1.92 -1.40
CA LYS A 69 33.93 -1.71 -2.84
C LYS A 69 34.54 -0.39 -3.37
N ALA A 70 34.64 0.63 -2.51
CA ALA A 70 35.24 1.92 -2.84
C ALA A 70 36.79 1.91 -2.86
N ARG A 71 37.44 0.95 -2.18
CA ARG A 71 38.91 0.82 -2.13
C ARG A 71 39.51 0.03 -3.31
N LYS A 72 38.97 0.21 -4.52
CA LYS A 72 39.73 -0.12 -5.74
C LYS A 72 40.33 1.19 -6.26
N VAL A 73 41.57 1.45 -5.84
CA VAL A 73 42.52 2.33 -6.52
C VAL A 73 43.64 1.43 -7.01
#